data_AF-A0A0L7RC66-F1
#
_entry.id   AF-A0A0L7RC66-F1
#
_cell.length_a   1.000
_cell.length_b   1.000
_cell.length_c   1.000
_cell.angle_alpha   90.00
_cell.angle_beta   90.00
_cell.angle_gamma   90.00
#
_symmetry.space_group_name_H-M   'P 1'
#
loop_
_entity.id
_entity.type
_entity.pdbx_description
1 polymer ?
#
loop_
_entity_poly.entity_id
_entity_poly.type
_entity_poly.pdbx_seq_one_letter_code
_entity_poly.pdbx_strand_id
1 'polypeptide(L)'
;MLTQIQRNKNARFYYTVHHNEKRGLFYVKLDDSSRAVLQYKAEGKVLDMQVINVPYRYTGQGYARLLAETAFTYAIVNYYYMYLTCEYMQKYYLAVKNPDLEELIVGPPHILEGPDSEPLDPNIIYELPDPEDFLIYSS
;
A
#
# COMPACT_ATOMS: atom_id res chain seq x y z
N MET A 1 32.78 -7.29 23.01
CA MET A 1 32.40 -7.98 21.76
C MET A 1 31.11 -7.35 21.28
N LEU A 2 31.18 -6.43 20.31
CA LEU A 2 30.00 -5.81 19.69
C LEU A 2 29.84 -6.45 18.31
N THR A 3 28.91 -7.41 18.20
CA THR A 3 28.53 -7.98 16.91
C THR A 3 27.66 -6.97 16.18
N GLN A 4 28.28 -6.28 15.22
CA GLN A 4 27.57 -5.51 14.20
C GLN A 4 26.71 -6.48 13.39
N ILE A 5 25.41 -6.49 13.65
CA ILE A 5 24.44 -7.07 12.73
C ILE A 5 24.37 -6.10 11.55
N GLN A 6 25.06 -6.46 10.47
CA GLN A 6 24.88 -5.83 9.17
C GLN A 6 23.41 -6.00 8.76
N ARG A 7 22.58 -4.99 9.04
CA ARG A 7 21.25 -4.85 8.46
C ARG A 7 21.44 -4.80 6.94
N ASN A 8 21.13 -5.90 6.28
CA ASN A 8 21.18 -6.01 4.82
C ASN A 8 20.11 -5.07 4.25
N LYS A 9 20.50 -3.84 3.87
CA LYS A 9 19.61 -2.77 3.41
C LYS A 9 19.00 -2.98 2.02
N ASN A 10 19.16 -4.15 1.39
CA ASN A 10 18.70 -4.38 0.01
C ASN A 10 18.35 -5.87 -0.26
N ALA A 11 17.49 -6.47 0.56
CA ALA A 11 16.81 -7.69 0.10
C ALA A 11 15.73 -7.27 -0.91
N ARG A 12 16.07 -7.24 -2.21
CA ARG A 12 15.07 -7.23 -3.29
C ARG A 12 14.34 -8.56 -3.21
N PHE A 13 13.22 -8.57 -2.51
CA PHE A 13 12.38 -9.76 -2.46
C PHE A 13 11.76 -9.98 -3.84
N TYR A 14 12.02 -11.14 -4.44
CA TYR A 14 11.45 -11.57 -5.73
C TYR A 14 9.99 -12.06 -5.57
N TYR A 15 9.18 -11.33 -4.82
CA TYR A 15 7.76 -11.67 -4.72
C TYR A 15 7.05 -11.20 -5.99
N THR A 16 6.44 -12.14 -6.70
CA THR A 16 5.60 -11.82 -7.85
C THR A 16 4.24 -11.35 -7.36
N VAL A 17 3.89 -10.11 -7.65
CA VAL A 17 2.53 -9.62 -7.48
C VAL A 17 1.70 -10.08 -8.67
N HIS A 18 0.61 -10.78 -8.39
CA HIS A 18 -0.38 -11.18 -9.37
C HIS A 18 -1.54 -10.18 -9.37
N HIS A 19 -2.02 -9.80 -10.55
CA HIS A 19 -3.17 -8.92 -10.71
C HIS A 19 -4.34 -9.68 -11.33
N ASN A 20 -5.53 -9.51 -10.75
CA ASN A 20 -6.77 -10.07 -11.26
C ASN A 20 -7.81 -8.96 -11.39
N GLU A 21 -7.84 -8.31 -12.55
CA GLU A 21 -8.75 -7.20 -12.84
C GLU A 21 -10.22 -7.57 -12.67
N LYS A 22 -10.63 -8.75 -13.13
CA LYS A 22 -12.02 -9.23 -13.03
C LYS A 22 -12.50 -9.33 -11.60
N ARG A 23 -11.59 -9.60 -10.67
CA ARG A 23 -11.87 -9.70 -9.24
C ARG A 23 -11.49 -8.45 -8.46
N GLY A 24 -10.94 -7.43 -9.13
CA GLY A 24 -10.47 -6.21 -8.49
C GLY A 24 -9.44 -6.45 -7.40
N LEU A 25 -8.38 -7.23 -7.66
CA LEU A 25 -7.36 -7.46 -6.63
C LEU A 25 -5.94 -7.65 -7.16
N PHE A 26 -4.99 -7.23 -6.33
CA PHE A 26 -3.58 -7.59 -6.40
C PHE A 26 -3.27 -8.57 -5.27
N TYR A 27 -2.42 -9.56 -5.51
CA TYR A 27 -2.04 -10.51 -4.47
C TYR A 27 -0.66 -11.12 -4.65
N VAL A 28 -0.04 -11.48 -3.52
CA VAL A 28 1.16 -12.31 -3.47
C VAL A 28 0.75 -13.67 -2.90
N LYS A 29 1.23 -14.76 -3.52
CA LYS A 29 1.08 -16.11 -2.96
C LYS A 29 2.17 -16.34 -1.92
N LEU A 30 1.77 -16.85 -0.76
CA LEU A 30 2.65 -17.06 0.38
C LEU A 30 2.92 -18.56 0.59
N ASP A 31 3.95 -18.90 1.35
CA ASP A 31 4.50 -20.27 1.47
C ASP A 31 3.49 -21.29 2.02
N ASP A 32 2.52 -20.84 2.81
CA ASP A 32 1.47 -21.67 3.41
C ASP A 32 0.17 -21.68 2.60
N SER A 33 0.24 -21.37 1.31
CA SER A 33 -0.91 -21.26 0.40
C SER A 33 -1.87 -20.11 0.72
N SER A 34 -1.59 -19.30 1.75
CA SER A 34 -2.31 -18.06 2.01
C SER A 34 -1.89 -16.97 1.02
N ARG A 35 -2.53 -15.80 1.11
CA ARG A 35 -2.26 -14.65 0.23
C ARG A 35 -2.23 -13.35 1.02
N ALA A 36 -1.27 -12.51 0.70
CA ALA A 36 -1.38 -11.07 0.97
C ALA A 36 -2.17 -10.46 -0.19
N VAL A 37 -3.18 -9.64 0.11
CA VAL A 37 -4.14 -9.16 -0.89
C VAL A 37 -4.43 -7.68 -0.70
N LEU A 38 -4.45 -6.93 -1.80
CA LEU A 38 -5.04 -5.60 -1.89
C LEU A 38 -6.26 -5.68 -2.82
N GLN A 39 -7.43 -5.31 -2.32
CA GLN A 39 -8.70 -5.32 -3.03
C GLN A 39 -9.10 -3.90 -3.44
N TYR A 40 -9.69 -3.79 -4.62
CA TYR A 40 -10.24 -2.55 -5.14
C TYR A 40 -11.56 -2.80 -5.89
N LYS A 41 -12.37 -1.74 -5.99
CA LYS A 41 -13.56 -1.70 -6.85
C LYS A 41 -13.31 -0.72 -7.99
N ALA A 42 -13.53 -1.16 -9.23
CA ALA A 42 -13.44 -0.29 -10.39
C ALA A 42 -14.80 0.32 -10.71
N GLU A 43 -14.84 1.64 -10.89
CA GLU A 43 -15.99 2.39 -11.38
C GLU A 43 -15.53 3.35 -12.49
N GLY A 44 -15.70 2.92 -13.74
CA GLY A 44 -15.17 3.63 -14.90
C GLY A 44 -13.64 3.76 -14.82
N LYS A 45 -13.16 5.00 -14.64
CA LYS A 45 -11.73 5.34 -14.52
C LYS A 45 -11.24 5.50 -13.08
N VAL A 46 -12.09 5.24 -12.10
CA VAL A 46 -11.72 5.31 -10.68
C VAL A 46 -11.53 3.91 -10.12
N LEU A 47 -10.41 3.69 -9.43
CA LEU A 47 -10.12 2.51 -8.64
C LEU A 47 -10.24 2.86 -7.16
N ASP A 48 -11.32 2.42 -6.52
CA ASP A 48 -11.49 2.54 -5.07
C ASP A 48 -10.68 1.44 -4.38
N MET A 49 -9.57 1.80 -3.75
CA MET A 49 -8.67 0.90 -3.02
C MET A 49 -9.24 0.65 -1.61
N GLN A 50 -9.86 -0.52 -1.41
CA GLN A 50 -10.76 -0.76 -0.28
C GLN A 50 -10.07 -1.35 0.94
N VAL A 51 -9.39 -2.48 0.76
CA VAL A 51 -8.84 -3.27 1.88
C VAL A 51 -7.54 -3.90 1.45
N ILE A 52 -6.54 -3.81 2.33
CA ILE A 52 -5.32 -4.58 2.25
C ILE A 52 -5.22 -5.50 3.46
N ASN A 53 -4.78 -6.74 3.25
CA ASN A 53 -4.67 -7.76 4.29
C ASN A 53 -3.39 -8.56 4.07
N VAL A 54 -2.57 -8.65 5.12
CA VAL A 54 -1.35 -9.46 5.17
C VAL A 54 -1.50 -10.41 6.36
N PRO A 55 -1.49 -11.75 6.15
CA PRO A 55 -1.67 -12.66 7.28
C PRO A 55 -0.60 -12.43 8.36
N TYR A 56 -1.01 -12.41 9.64
CA TYR A 56 -0.17 -11.99 10.77
C TYR A 56 1.24 -12.59 10.82
N ARG A 57 1.43 -13.84 10.42
CA ARG A 57 2.75 -14.49 10.36
C ARG A 57 3.72 -13.89 9.33
N TYR A 58 3.22 -13.01 8.45
CA TYR A 58 3.95 -12.36 7.37
C TYR A 58 4.05 -10.83 7.53
N THR A 59 3.63 -10.30 8.69
CA THR A 59 3.81 -8.89 9.06
C THR A 59 5.29 -8.52 9.16
N GLY A 60 5.62 -7.25 8.94
CA GLY A 60 6.98 -6.73 8.96
C GLY A 60 7.86 -7.17 7.78
N GLN A 61 7.29 -7.88 6.80
CA GLN A 61 8.03 -8.37 5.61
C GLN A 61 7.83 -7.48 4.37
N GLY A 62 7.05 -6.40 4.48
CA GLY A 62 6.88 -5.41 3.42
C GLY A 62 5.90 -5.80 2.30
N TYR A 63 5.07 -6.85 2.49
CA TYR A 63 4.06 -7.24 1.50
C TYR A 63 3.00 -6.17 1.26
N ALA A 64 2.56 -5.47 2.31
CA ALA A 64 1.58 -4.40 2.19
C ALA A 64 2.12 -3.27 1.30
N ARG A 65 3.36 -2.85 1.55
CA ARG A 65 4.07 -1.85 0.76
C ARG A 65 4.22 -2.28 -0.69
N LEU A 66 4.64 -3.52 -0.95
CA LEU A 66 4.79 -4.06 -2.30
C LEU A 66 3.47 -4.03 -3.09
N LEU A 67 2.36 -4.39 -2.44
CA LEU A 67 1.03 -4.34 -3.05
C LEU A 67 0.59 -2.89 -3.33
N ALA A 68 0.85 -1.97 -2.40
CA ALA A 68 0.57 -0.54 -2.59
C ALA A 68 1.39 0.02 -3.77
N GLU A 69 2.72 -0.14 -3.76
CA GLU A 69 3.63 0.24 -4.85
C GLU A 69 3.12 -0.25 -6.21
N THR A 70 2.70 -1.52 -6.27
CA THR A 70 2.17 -2.12 -7.50
C THR A 70 0.85 -1.48 -7.94
N ALA A 71 -0.07 -1.21 -7.02
CA ALA A 71 -1.35 -0.59 -7.34
C ALA A 71 -1.20 0.87 -7.82
N PHE A 72 -0.33 1.65 -7.17
CA PHE A 72 0.00 3.00 -7.63
C PHE A 72 0.65 2.99 -9.01
N THR A 73 1.62 2.11 -9.23
CA THR A 73 2.26 1.93 -10.54
C THR A 73 1.23 1.57 -11.61
N TYR A 74 0.32 0.65 -11.29
CA TYR A 74 -0.76 0.25 -12.20
C TYR A 74 -1.67 1.43 -12.55
N ALA A 75 -2.05 2.26 -11.57
CA ALA A 75 -2.90 3.41 -11.82
C ALA A 75 -2.22 4.46 -12.71
N ILE A 76 -0.94 4.78 -12.43
CA ILE A 76 -0.13 5.72 -13.23
C ILE A 76 -0.03 5.25 -14.69
N VAL A 77 0.40 4.00 -14.90
CA VAL A 77 0.67 3.48 -16.25
C VAL A 77 -0.60 3.40 -17.11
N ASN A 78 -1.75 3.20 -16.48
CA ASN A 78 -3.03 3.03 -17.19
C ASN A 78 -3.96 4.24 -17.12
N TYR A 79 -3.47 5.37 -16.58
CA TYR A 79 -4.24 6.60 -16.41
C TYR A 79 -5.57 6.35 -15.68
N TYR A 80 -5.49 5.68 -14.53
CA TYR A 80 -6.61 5.54 -13.60
C TYR A 80 -6.48 6.56 -12.48
N TYR A 81 -7.62 7.05 -12.01
CA TYR A 81 -7.74 7.76 -10.74
C TYR A 81 -7.90 6.76 -9.60
N MET A 82 -7.47 7.14 -8.40
CA MET A 82 -7.56 6.31 -7.21
C MET A 82 -8.37 7.02 -6.12
N TYR A 83 -9.29 6.28 -5.51
CA TYR A 83 -9.93 6.66 -4.25
C TYR A 83 -9.38 5.74 -3.16
N LEU A 84 -8.83 6.28 -2.08
CA LEU A 84 -8.07 5.53 -1.08
C LEU A 84 -8.91 5.25 0.17
N THR A 85 -9.92 4.38 0.07
CA THR A 85 -10.73 3.98 1.24
C THR A 85 -9.88 3.31 2.32
N CYS A 86 -8.89 2.52 1.92
CA CYS A 86 -7.96 1.83 2.83
C CYS A 86 -6.99 2.79 3.54
N GLU A 87 -6.97 2.80 4.87
CA GLU A 87 -6.08 3.64 5.67
C GLU A 87 -4.58 3.41 5.40
N TYR A 88 -4.16 2.17 5.19
CA TYR A 88 -2.78 1.86 4.83
C TYR A 88 -2.39 2.55 3.50
N MET A 89 -3.29 2.51 2.51
CA MET A 89 -3.07 3.16 1.21
C MET A 89 -3.01 4.68 1.34
N GLN A 90 -3.82 5.28 2.23
CA GLN A 90 -3.75 6.70 2.55
C GLN A 90 -2.38 7.07 3.13
N LYS A 91 -1.90 6.36 4.17
CA LYS A 91 -0.58 6.64 4.77
C LYS A 91 0.56 6.40 3.78
N TYR A 92 0.46 5.33 2.99
CA TYR A 92 1.44 5.07 1.94
C TYR A 92 1.48 6.24 0.95
N TYR A 93 0.32 6.70 0.45
CA TYR A 93 0.22 7.87 -0.42
C TYR A 93 0.89 9.10 0.20
N LEU A 94 0.54 9.46 1.44
CA LEU A 94 1.10 10.64 2.10
C LEU A 94 2.63 10.54 2.25
N ALA A 95 3.17 9.34 2.44
CA ALA A 95 4.62 9.12 2.55
C ALA A 95 5.37 9.20 1.20
N VAL A 96 4.69 8.93 0.07
CA VAL A 96 5.28 9.03 -1.29
C VAL A 96 4.76 10.23 -2.10
N LYS A 97 3.93 11.07 -1.47
CA LYS A 97 3.16 12.14 -2.12
C LYS A 97 4.08 13.05 -2.92
N ASN A 98 3.67 13.30 -4.16
CA ASN A 98 4.34 14.18 -5.10
C ASN A 98 3.29 14.74 -6.08
N PRO A 99 3.63 15.82 -6.83
CA PRO A 99 2.65 16.49 -7.71
C PRO A 99 2.00 15.56 -8.75
N ASP A 100 2.75 14.60 -9.33
CA ASP A 100 2.20 13.69 -10.33
C ASP A 100 1.15 12.74 -9.72
N LEU A 101 1.37 12.29 -8.47
CA LEU A 101 0.41 11.46 -7.74
C LEU A 101 -0.83 12.25 -7.32
N GLU A 102 -0.67 13.52 -6.94
CA GLU A 102 -1.78 14.38 -6.52
C GLU A 102 -2.85 14.51 -7.62
N GLU A 103 -2.45 14.56 -8.89
CA GLU A 103 -3.39 14.60 -10.02
C GLU A 103 -4.21 13.30 -10.20
N LEU A 104 -3.78 12.20 -9.58
CA LEU A 104 -4.41 10.88 -9.71
C LEU A 104 -5.28 10.51 -8.50
N ILE A 105 -5.13 11.19 -7.35
CA ILE A 105 -5.91 10.90 -6.14
C ILE A 105 -7.17 11.75 -6.09
N VAL A 106 -8.32 11.09 -5.99
CA VAL A 106 -9.65 11.75 -5.97
C VAL A 106 -10.37 11.63 -4.64
N GLY A 107 -9.74 11.04 -3.63
CA GLY A 107 -10.27 11.02 -2.27
C GLY A 107 -9.70 9.89 -1.40
N PRO A 108 -10.14 9.79 -0.13
CA PRO A 108 -11.19 10.60 0.51
C PRO A 108 -10.82 12.08 0.71
N PRO A 109 -11.79 13.00 0.91
CA PRO A 109 -11.52 14.45 0.94
C PRO A 109 -10.47 14.90 1.97
N HIS A 110 -10.40 14.24 3.14
CA HIS A 110 -9.47 14.63 4.21
C HIS A 110 -8.00 14.43 3.86
N ILE A 111 -7.67 13.57 2.89
CA ILE A 111 -6.28 13.40 2.42
C ILE A 111 -5.90 14.32 1.26
N LEU A 112 -6.85 15.12 0.75
CA LEU A 112 -6.62 16.03 -0.38
C LEU A 112 -6.22 17.42 0.10
N GLU A 113 -6.84 17.90 1.18
CA GLU A 113 -6.66 19.25 1.70
C GLU A 113 -6.61 19.26 3.24
N GLY A 114 -5.91 20.23 3.82
CA GLY A 114 -5.81 20.40 5.28
C GLY A 114 -4.68 19.57 5.93
N PRO A 115 -4.59 19.56 7.27
CA PRO A 115 -3.48 18.95 8.00
C PRO A 115 -3.26 17.46 7.71
N ASP A 116 -4.33 16.72 7.44
CA ASP A 116 -4.28 15.28 7.14
C ASP A 116 -3.82 14.98 5.70
N SER A 117 -3.66 16.03 4.88
CA SER A 117 -3.11 15.93 3.52
C SER A 117 -1.60 16.17 3.45
N GLU A 118 -0.97 16.56 4.56
CA GLU A 118 0.46 16.87 4.59
C GLU A 118 1.29 15.61 4.29
N PRO A 119 2.34 15.72 3.44
CA PRO A 119 3.25 14.61 3.21
C PRO A 119 3.88 14.13 4.51
N LEU A 120 3.98 12.81 4.68
CA LEU A 120 4.77 12.21 5.77
C LEU A 120 6.26 12.20 5.40
N ASP A 121 7.13 12.08 6.41
CA ASP A 121 8.57 11.87 6.17
C ASP A 121 8.76 10.65 5.25
N PRO A 122 9.39 10.79 4.06
CA PRO A 122 9.58 9.67 3.13
C PRO A 122 10.35 8.49 3.75
N ASN A 123 11.14 8.71 4.79
CA ASN A 123 11.83 7.63 5.49
C ASN A 123 10.85 6.73 6.28
N ILE A 124 9.65 7.21 6.59
CA ILE A 124 8.61 6.45 7.30
C ILE A 124 8.04 5.30 6.46
N ILE A 125 8.23 5.29 5.14
CA ILE A 125 7.71 4.25 4.25
C ILE A 125 8.18 2.85 4.71
N TYR A 126 9.41 2.76 5.21
CA TYR A 126 9.99 1.51 5.72
C TYR A 126 9.52 1.15 7.13
N GLU A 127 8.86 2.08 7.81
CA GLU A 127 8.38 1.99 9.18
C GLU A 127 6.84 2.05 9.26
N LEU A 128 6.14 2.01 8.11
CA LEU A 128 4.69 1.94 8.09
C LEU A 128 4.24 0.68 8.84
N PRO A 129 3.33 0.82 9.82
CA PRO A 129 2.82 -0.33 10.57
C PRO A 129 2.11 -1.29 9.62
N ASP A 130 1.99 -2.56 10.02
CA ASP A 130 1.29 -3.53 9.19
C ASP A 130 -0.21 -3.22 9.15
N PRO A 131 -0.93 -3.60 8.08
CA PRO A 131 -2.36 -3.27 7.93
C PRO A 131 -3.22 -3.67 9.12
N GLU A 132 -2.87 -4.77 9.78
CA GLU A 132 -3.59 -5.32 10.92
C GLU A 132 -3.47 -4.43 12.17
N ASP A 133 -2.39 -3.66 12.30
CA ASP A 133 -2.16 -2.77 13.45
C ASP A 133 -3.09 -1.55 13.45
N PHE A 134 -3.68 -1.22 12.30
CA PHE A 134 -4.66 -0.13 12.17
C PHE A 134 -6.03 -0.52 12.72
N LEU A 135 -6.40 -1.80 12.59
CA LEU A 135 -7.72 -2.32 13.00
C LEU A 135 -7.90 -2.33 14.53
N ILE A 136 -6.80 -2.21 15.29
CA ILE A 136 -6.78 -2.22 16.76
C ILE A 136 -7.22 -0.86 17.33
N TYR A 137 -7.12 0.23 16.57
CA TYR A 137 -7.45 1.58 17.03
C TYR A 137 -8.86 2.07 16.63
N SER A 138 -9.62 1.24 15.92
CA SER A 138 -11.00 1.53 15.49
C SER A 138 -12.09 0.99 16.43
N SER A 139 -11.77 0.72 17.71
CA SER A 139 -12.73 0.30 18.75
C SER A 139 -13.05 1.39 19.75
#